data_AF-A0ABD6ALE2-F1
#
_entry.id   AF-A0ABD6ALE2-F1
#
_cell.length_a   1.000
_cell.length_b   1.000
_cell.length_c   1.000
_cell.angle_alpha   90.00
_cell.angle_beta   90.00
_cell.angle_gamma   90.00
#
_symmetry.space_group_name_H-M   'P 1'
#
loop_
_entity.id
_entity.type
_entity.pdbx_description
1 polymer ?
#
loop_
_entity_poly.entity_id
_entity_poly.type
_entity_poly.pdbx_seq_one_letter_code
_entity_poly.pdbx_strand_id
1 'polypeptide(L)'
;MKRLGRAELAERLGPRPPSDAFWNRAIEAERAVIGVAPDVVEEGTEGDRENPERARRNRRRRGIPGPDGPLSTGDIVDVGDHSFVVVAVEETEAGGRRYRIELVEPRSDD
;
A
#
# COMPACT_ATOMS: atom_id res chain seq x y z
N MET A 1 8.69 -6.63 -2.85
CA MET A 1 8.12 -7.19 -1.62
C MET A 1 8.73 -6.44 -0.44
N LYS A 2 7.94 -5.58 0.18
CA LYS A 2 8.30 -4.83 1.40
C LYS A 2 7.39 -5.30 2.53
N ARG A 3 7.92 -5.34 3.75
CA ARG A 3 7.13 -5.55 4.97
C ARG A 3 7.05 -4.23 5.71
N LEU A 4 5.84 -3.87 6.15
CA LEU A 4 5.52 -2.57 6.73
C LEU A 4 4.74 -2.78 8.01
N GLY A 5 5.20 -2.19 9.11
CA GLY A 5 4.39 -2.12 10.32
C GLY A 5 3.26 -1.11 10.17
N ARG A 6 2.23 -1.22 11.02
CA ARG A 6 1.12 -0.25 11.08
C ARG A 6 1.57 1.22 11.19
N ALA A 7 2.60 1.50 12.00
CA ALA A 7 3.11 2.86 12.18
C ALA A 7 3.78 3.39 10.89
N GLU A 8 4.62 2.57 10.26
CA GLU A 8 5.27 2.92 9.00
C GLU A 8 4.26 3.09 7.86
N LEU A 9 3.20 2.27 7.85
CA LEU A 9 2.09 2.45 6.92
C LEU A 9 1.36 3.78 7.17
N ALA A 10 1.13 4.16 8.43
CA ALA A 10 0.48 5.43 8.76
C ALA A 10 1.31 6.63 8.30
N GLU A 11 2.64 6.59 8.49
CA GLU A 11 3.55 7.64 7.98
C GLU A 11 3.48 7.76 6.45
N ARG A 12 3.40 6.63 5.73
CA ARG A 12 3.31 6.63 4.26
C ARG A 12 1.95 7.03 3.70
N LEU A 13 0.89 6.80 4.46
CA LEU A 13 -0.48 7.18 4.08
C LEU A 13 -0.83 8.62 4.49
N GLY A 14 0.08 9.28 5.21
CA GLY A 14 -0.05 10.69 5.58
C GLY A 14 -1.26 10.94 6.49
N PRO A 15 -2.05 12.01 6.26
CA PRO A 15 -3.01 12.53 7.24
C PRO A 15 -4.23 11.64 7.49
N ARG A 16 -4.43 10.57 6.71
CA ARG A 16 -5.59 9.67 6.84
C ARG A 16 -5.18 8.21 6.93
N PRO A 17 -4.50 7.79 8.01
CA PRO A 17 -4.17 6.39 8.21
C PRO A 17 -5.43 5.56 8.52
N PRO A 18 -5.42 4.24 8.24
CA PRO A 18 -6.54 3.37 8.57
C PRO A 18 -6.72 3.28 10.10
N SER A 19 -7.96 3.42 10.56
CA SER A 19 -8.31 3.40 11.99
C SER A 19 -8.26 1.99 12.59
N ASP A 20 -8.23 1.88 13.92
CA ASP A 20 -8.36 0.60 14.62
C ASP A 20 -9.65 -0.15 14.25
N ALA A 21 -10.76 0.58 14.12
CA ALA A 21 -12.04 0.00 13.72
C ALA A 21 -11.96 -0.63 12.32
N PHE A 22 -11.23 0.00 11.39
CA PHE A 22 -10.97 -0.57 10.07
C PHE A 22 -10.19 -1.89 10.19
N TRP A 23 -9.12 -1.91 10.99
CA TRP A 23 -8.28 -3.11 11.16
C TRP A 23 -9.04 -4.26 11.82
N ASN A 24 -9.84 -3.98 12.84
CA ASN A 24 -10.69 -5.01 13.46
C ASN A 24 -11.65 -5.63 12.43
N ARG A 25 -12.28 -4.80 11.58
CA ARG A 25 -13.13 -5.29 10.49
C ARG A 25 -12.35 -6.06 9.43
N ALA A 26 -11.13 -5.64 9.12
CA ALA A 26 -10.26 -6.32 8.16
C ALA A 26 -9.86 -7.72 8.66
N ILE A 27 -9.58 -7.85 9.97
CA ILE A 27 -9.28 -9.13 10.61
C ILE A 27 -10.53 -10.02 10.63
N GLU A 28 -11.69 -9.51 11.07
CA GLU A 28 -12.96 -10.26 11.07
C GLU A 28 -13.36 -10.76 9.68
N ALA A 29 -13.06 -9.99 8.63
CA ALA A 29 -13.40 -10.33 7.25
C ALA A 29 -12.28 -11.05 6.49
N GLU A 30 -11.10 -11.20 7.09
CA GLU A 30 -9.86 -11.71 6.49
C GLU A 30 -9.41 -10.96 5.22
N ARG A 31 -10.00 -9.80 4.94
CA ARG A 31 -9.76 -8.97 3.75
C ARG A 31 -10.22 -7.55 3.96
N ALA A 32 -9.58 -6.61 3.29
CA ALA A 32 -10.02 -5.22 3.26
C ALA A 32 -9.53 -4.47 2.03
N VAL A 33 -9.98 -3.23 1.88
CA VAL A 33 -9.53 -2.30 0.85
C VAL A 33 -9.09 -0.99 1.50
N ILE A 34 -7.83 -0.61 1.27
CA ILE A 34 -7.28 0.67 1.70
C ILE A 34 -7.41 1.65 0.55
N GLY A 35 -8.22 2.70 0.72
CA GLY A 35 -8.32 3.80 -0.23
C GLY A 35 -7.33 4.91 0.10
N VAL A 36 -6.60 5.39 -0.89
CA VAL A 36 -5.60 6.44 -0.77
C VAL A 36 -5.90 7.56 -1.76
N ALA A 37 -5.94 8.79 -1.24
CA ALA A 37 -6.24 9.98 -2.02
C ALA A 37 -5.10 10.30 -3.02
N PRO A 38 -5.41 10.95 -4.16
CA PRO A 38 -4.40 11.34 -5.14
C PRO A 38 -3.28 12.18 -4.52
N ASP A 39 -3.58 13.07 -3.58
CA ASP A 39 -2.59 13.93 -2.94
C ASP A 39 -1.45 13.14 -2.28
N VAL A 40 -1.78 12.01 -1.65
CA VAL A 40 -0.80 11.11 -1.00
C VAL A 40 -0.01 10.30 -2.03
N VAL A 41 -0.61 9.99 -3.17
CA VAL A 41 0.05 9.29 -4.28
C VAL A 41 1.02 10.23 -5.00
N GLU A 42 0.64 11.50 -5.16
CA GLU A 42 1.44 12.55 -5.79
C GLU A 42 2.60 13.03 -4.90
N GLU A 43 2.44 13.08 -3.58
CA GLU A 43 3.49 13.49 -2.63
C GLU A 43 4.70 12.53 -2.68
N GLY A 44 4.47 11.23 -2.93
CA GLY A 44 5.52 10.25 -3.22
C GLY A 44 6.08 10.31 -4.65
N THR A 45 5.50 11.14 -5.52
CA THR A 45 5.76 11.29 -6.96
C THR A 45 6.16 12.73 -7.32
N GLU A 46 6.69 13.51 -6.36
CA GLU A 46 7.10 14.91 -6.59
C GLU A 46 8.42 15.05 -7.39
N GLY A 47 8.64 14.14 -8.33
CA GLY A 47 9.70 14.19 -9.34
C GLY A 47 9.22 13.48 -10.61
N ASP A 48 9.18 14.22 -11.72
CA ASP A 48 8.86 13.80 -13.09
C ASP A 48 7.37 13.76 -13.50
N ARG A 49 6.72 14.93 -13.55
CA ARG A 49 5.48 15.12 -14.33
C ARG A 49 5.70 15.13 -15.85
N GLU A 50 6.94 15.30 -16.32
CA GLU A 50 7.24 15.50 -17.76
C GLU A 50 7.45 14.20 -18.56
N ASN A 51 7.75 13.05 -17.93
CA ASN A 51 7.93 11.80 -18.68
C ASN A 51 7.74 10.51 -17.84
N PRO A 52 6.50 10.02 -17.68
CA PRO A 52 6.16 8.95 -16.74
C PRO A 52 6.81 7.60 -17.04
N GLU A 53 7.02 7.25 -18.31
CA GLU A 53 7.64 5.96 -18.68
C GLU A 53 9.14 5.91 -18.39
N ARG A 54 9.84 7.02 -18.63
CA ARG A 54 11.28 7.15 -18.37
C ARG A 54 11.57 7.21 -16.88
N ALA A 55 10.72 7.90 -16.13
CA ALA A 55 10.73 7.91 -14.67
C ALA A 55 10.52 6.51 -14.09
N ARG A 56 9.50 5.76 -14.54
CA ARG A 56 9.25 4.35 -14.15
C ARG A 56 10.49 3.46 -14.33
N ARG A 57 11.19 3.58 -15.46
CA ARG A 57 12.39 2.78 -15.78
C ARG A 57 13.59 3.14 -14.89
N ASN A 58 13.86 4.43 -14.67
CA ASN A 58 14.95 4.88 -13.79
C ASN A 58 14.69 4.55 -12.32
N ARG A 59 13.42 4.51 -11.91
CA ARG A 59 12.98 4.25 -10.55
C ARG A 59 13.14 2.78 -10.13
N ARG A 60 12.79 1.84 -11.01
CA ARG A 60 13.06 0.39 -10.82
C ARG A 60 14.55 0.12 -10.61
N ARG A 61 15.43 0.86 -11.30
CA ARG A 61 16.89 0.78 -11.11
C ARG A 61 17.36 1.31 -9.75
N ARG A 62 16.58 2.17 -9.08
CA ARG A 62 16.94 2.83 -7.81
C ARG A 62 16.18 2.30 -6.58
N GLY A 63 15.22 1.39 -6.73
CA GLY A 63 14.45 0.81 -5.61
C GLY A 63 13.38 1.73 -5.00
N ILE A 64 13.07 2.85 -5.68
CA ILE A 64 12.10 3.86 -5.22
C ILE A 64 10.66 3.38 -5.55
N PRO A 65 9.65 3.60 -4.69
CA PRO A 65 8.26 3.11 -4.89
C PRO A 65 7.65 3.48 -6.25
N GLY A 66 6.91 2.53 -6.85
CA GLY A 66 6.40 2.61 -8.22
C GLY A 66 5.22 3.57 -8.43
N PRO A 67 4.65 3.66 -9.65
CA PRO A 67 3.45 4.46 -9.96
C PRO A 67 2.18 3.99 -9.23
N ASP A 68 2.28 2.87 -8.51
CA ASP A 68 1.21 2.25 -7.75
C ASP A 68 0.97 2.96 -6.39
N GLY A 69 1.77 3.99 -6.07
CA GLY A 69 1.66 4.78 -4.84
C GLY A 69 2.45 4.19 -3.66
N PRO A 70 2.08 4.48 -2.39
CA PRO A 70 2.84 4.07 -1.21
C PRO A 70 2.99 2.56 -0.99
N LEU A 71 2.14 1.75 -1.63
CA LEU A 71 2.13 0.28 -1.56
C LEU A 71 2.17 -0.33 -2.96
N SER A 72 2.59 -1.60 -3.04
CA SER A 72 2.57 -2.40 -4.26
C SER A 72 2.06 -3.81 -3.98
N THR A 73 1.52 -4.49 -5.01
CA THR A 73 1.12 -5.90 -4.89
C THR A 73 2.29 -6.76 -4.38
N GLY A 74 1.98 -7.63 -3.40
CA GLY A 74 2.94 -8.47 -2.68
C GLY A 74 3.54 -7.81 -1.45
N ASP A 75 3.33 -6.52 -1.20
CA ASP A 75 3.75 -5.90 0.06
C ASP A 75 2.92 -6.43 1.23
N ILE A 76 3.54 -6.58 2.39
CA ILE A 76 2.92 -7.11 3.59
C ILE A 76 2.80 -6.00 4.64
N VAL A 77 1.65 -5.90 5.27
CA VAL A 77 1.34 -4.98 6.36
C VAL A 77 1.13 -5.77 7.65
N ASP A 78 1.99 -5.54 8.63
CA ASP A 78 1.92 -6.17 9.96
C ASP A 78 1.08 -5.31 10.92
N VAL A 79 0.04 -5.91 11.50
CA VAL A 79 -0.97 -5.30 12.37
C VAL A 79 -1.14 -6.15 13.62
N GLY A 80 -0.36 -5.83 14.66
CA GLY A 80 -0.29 -6.67 15.86
C GLY A 80 0.23 -8.06 15.49
N ASP A 81 -0.52 -9.10 15.84
CA ASP A 81 -0.18 -10.50 15.54
C ASP A 81 -0.65 -10.97 14.14
N HIS A 82 -1.26 -10.08 13.36
CA HIS A 82 -1.82 -10.39 12.04
C HIS A 82 -1.00 -9.73 10.93
N SER A 83 -0.74 -10.46 9.86
CA SER A 83 -0.11 -9.91 8.65
C SER A 83 -1.11 -9.90 7.50
N PHE A 84 -1.14 -8.82 6.72
CA PHE A 84 -1.95 -8.71 5.52
C PHE A 84 -1.07 -8.54 4.29
N VAL A 85 -1.37 -9.21 3.18
CA VAL A 85 -0.67 -9.02 1.90
C VAL A 85 -1.52 -8.19 0.95
N VAL A 86 -0.90 -7.22 0.26
CA VAL A 86 -1.53 -6.49 -0.83
C VAL A 86 -1.66 -7.41 -2.03
N VAL A 87 -2.88 -7.80 -2.38
CA VAL A 87 -3.15 -8.72 -3.50
C VAL A 87 -3.46 -8.00 -4.80
N ALA A 88 -3.95 -6.76 -4.72
CA ALA A 88 -4.26 -5.96 -5.90
C ALA A 88 -4.10 -4.46 -5.62
N VAL A 89 -3.78 -3.71 -6.67
CA VAL A 89 -3.76 -2.24 -6.67
C VAL A 89 -4.58 -1.75 -7.84
N GLU A 90 -5.54 -0.86 -7.57
CA GLU A 90 -6.40 -0.23 -8.57
C GLU A 90 -6.23 1.29 -8.54
N GLU A 91 -6.16 1.91 -9.72
CA GLU A 91 -6.22 3.37 -9.85
C GLU A 91 -7.67 3.83 -9.77
N THR A 92 -7.94 4.87 -8.97
CA THR A 92 -9.25 5.53 -8.96
C THR A 92 -9.31 6.61 -10.04
N GLU A 93 -10.51 6.93 -10.55
CA GLU A 93 -10.72 8.00 -11.54
C GLU A 93 -10.16 9.36 -11.11
N ALA A 94 -10.14 9.63 -9.79
CA ALA A 94 -9.59 10.85 -9.22
C ALA A 94 -8.05 10.85 -9.08
N GLY A 95 -7.34 9.83 -9.57
CA GLY A 95 -5.88 9.70 -9.47
C GLY A 95 -5.37 9.04 -8.17
N GLY A 96 -6.26 8.70 -7.24
CA GLY A 96 -5.94 7.92 -6.04
C GLY A 96 -5.65 6.44 -6.30
N ARG A 97 -5.46 5.68 -5.23
CA ARG A 97 -5.16 4.22 -5.26
C ARG A 97 -6.08 3.45 -4.31
N ARG A 98 -6.48 2.25 -4.71
CA ARG A 98 -7.16 1.28 -3.85
C ARG A 98 -6.30 0.04 -3.75
N TYR A 99 -5.88 -0.28 -2.54
CA TYR A 99 -5.09 -1.47 -2.24
C TYR A 99 -6.00 -2.53 -1.64
N ARG A 100 -6.19 -3.63 -2.34
CA ARG A 100 -6.87 -4.80 -1.79
C ARG A 100 -5.87 -5.60 -0.98
N ILE A 101 -6.21 -5.88 0.26
CA ILE A 101 -5.39 -6.66 1.18
C ILE A 101 -6.15 -7.89 1.66
N GLU A 102 -5.41 -8.98 1.88
CA GLU A 102 -5.93 -10.25 2.37
C GLU A 102 -5.06 -10.74 3.53
N LEU A 103 -5.68 -11.35 4.53
CA LEU A 103 -4.97 -11.87 5.70
C LEU A 103 -4.04 -13.00 5.25
N VAL A 104 -2.79 -12.93 5.69
CA VAL A 104 -1.81 -13.99 5.53
C VAL A 104 -2.06 -14.98 6.65
N GLU A 105 -2.56 -16.17 6.33
CA GLU A 105 -2.64 -17.25 7.30
C GLU A 105 -1.24 -17.50 7.89
N PRO A 106 -1.12 -17.68 9.22
CA PRO A 106 0.15 -18.09 9.79
C PRO A 106 0.56 -19.37 9.08
N ARG A 107 1.79 -19.40 8.57
CA ARG A 107 2.33 -20.61 7.96
C ARG A 107 2.29 -21.67 9.06
N SER A 108 1.40 -22.65 8.91
CA SER A 108 1.49 -23.90 9.67
C SER A 108 2.76 -24.57 9.16
N ASP A 109 3.89 -24.26 9.79
CA ASP A 109 5.09 -25.07 9.67
C ASP A 109 4.77 -26.41 10.34
N ASP A 110 4.35 -27.38 9.52
CA ASP A 110 4.28 -28.81 9.85
C ASP A 110 5.64 -29.48 9.56
#